data_AF-A0A377TTI5-F1
#
_entry.id   AF-A0A377TTI5-F1
#
_cell.length_a   1.000
_cell.length_b   1.000
_cell.length_c   1.000
_cell.angle_alpha   90.00
_cell.angle_beta   90.00
_cell.angle_gamma   90.00
#
_symmetry.space_group_name_H-M   'P 1'
#
loop_
_entity.id
_entity.type
_entity.pdbx_description
1 polymer ?
#
loop_
_entity_poly.entity_id
_entity_poly.type
_entity_poly.pdbx_seq_one_letter_code
_entity_poly.pdbx_strand_id
1 'polypeptide(L)'
;MSSVKSLLFSHNHHLLSVKGCEAGLDVLAFEGDEALSQPFRYRIEFTSADHAISKEMMLMKAASLTLQAPVAQGFGINVQQPVRVIQGVVTGFERLSTSRDETHYALTLQPRLALLNRSHQNAIYQDQSVPQIVEKILRERHGLRGQDFCSR
;
A
#
# COMPACT_ATOMS: atom_id res chain seq x y z
N MET A 1 32.00 8.92 -25.67
CA MET A 1 30.82 9.54 -25.03
C MET A 1 29.82 8.43 -24.79
N SER A 2 29.90 7.81 -23.62
CA SER A 2 29.17 6.59 -23.29
C SER A 2 27.74 6.96 -22.93
N SER A 3 26.80 6.67 -23.84
CA SER A 3 25.36 6.80 -23.58
C SER A 3 25.00 5.87 -22.44
N VAL A 4 24.80 6.43 -21.25
CA VAL A 4 24.21 5.72 -20.11
C VAL A 4 22.81 5.32 -20.55
N LYS A 5 22.65 4.06 -20.97
CA LYS A 5 21.33 3.45 -21.08
C LYS A 5 20.79 3.39 -19.66
N SER A 6 19.92 4.33 -19.30
CA SER A 6 18.99 4.15 -18.20
C SER A 6 18.26 2.84 -18.47
N LEU A 7 18.63 1.80 -17.74
CA LEU A 7 17.90 0.54 -17.73
C LEU A 7 16.55 0.85 -17.07
N LEU A 8 15.60 1.32 -17.88
CA LEU A 8 14.18 1.31 -17.54
C LEU A 8 13.77 -0.16 -17.52
N PHE A 9 14.02 -0.79 -16.39
CA PHE A 9 13.53 -2.10 -16.08
C PHE A 9 12.00 -2.00 -15.93
N SER A 10 11.26 -2.19 -17.02
CA SER A 10 9.83 -2.50 -16.95
C SER A 10 9.70 -3.91 -16.38
N HIS A 11 9.48 -3.99 -15.07
CA HIS A 11 9.07 -5.21 -14.35
C HIS A 11 7.59 -5.05 -13.94
N ASN A 12 6.70 -4.79 -14.91
CA ASN A 12 5.25 -4.65 -14.68
C ASN A 12 4.62 -6.01 -14.35
N HIS A 13 4.97 -6.56 -13.19
CA HIS A 13 4.34 -7.74 -12.59
C HIS A 13 3.76 -7.41 -11.20
N HIS A 14 3.85 -6.16 -10.76
CA HIS A 14 3.29 -5.75 -9.47
C HIS A 14 1.86 -5.27 -9.67
N LEU A 15 0.92 -5.91 -8.98
CA LEU A 15 -0.49 -5.55 -9.08
C LEU A 15 -0.87 -4.63 -7.93
N LEU A 16 -1.36 -3.44 -8.26
CA LEU A 16 -1.97 -2.52 -7.31
C LEU A 16 -3.48 -2.58 -7.45
N SER A 17 -4.17 -2.87 -6.35
CA SER A 17 -5.63 -2.82 -6.28
C SER A 17 -6.06 -1.84 -5.19
N VAL A 18 -6.98 -0.94 -5.53
CA VAL A 18 -7.60 -0.01 -4.59
C VAL A 18 -9.10 -0.25 -4.58
N LYS A 19 -9.68 -0.44 -3.39
CA LYS A 19 -11.09 -0.74 -3.23
C LYS A 19 -11.97 0.40 -3.75
N GLY A 20 -12.78 0.10 -4.77
CA GLY A 20 -13.68 1.07 -5.39
C GLY A 20 -13.05 1.86 -6.55
N CYS A 21 -11.83 1.51 -6.95
CA CYS A 21 -11.22 1.99 -8.18
C CYS A 21 -11.20 0.87 -9.21
N GLU A 22 -11.87 1.07 -10.35
CA GLU A 22 -11.88 0.14 -11.49
C GLU A 22 -10.89 0.54 -12.59
N ALA A 23 -10.23 1.69 -12.45
CA ALA A 23 -9.21 2.12 -13.39
C ALA A 23 -8.04 1.13 -13.41
N GLY A 24 -7.47 0.89 -14.60
CA GLY A 24 -6.23 0.13 -14.75
C GLY A 24 -5.08 0.92 -14.13
N LEU A 25 -4.48 0.37 -13.07
CA LEU A 25 -3.33 0.95 -12.36
C LEU A 25 -2.09 0.13 -12.73
N ASP A 26 -1.19 0.71 -13.51
CA ASP A 26 0.07 0.07 -13.89
C ASP A 26 1.21 0.55 -12.99
N VAL A 27 1.79 -0.35 -12.20
CA VAL A 27 2.80 0.01 -11.19
C VAL A 27 4.14 0.26 -11.84
N LEU A 28 4.61 1.50 -11.81
CA LEU A 28 5.90 1.91 -12.37
C LEU A 28 7.06 1.64 -11.41
N ALA A 29 6.90 2.05 -10.16
CA ALA A 29 7.93 1.93 -9.13
C ALA A 29 7.28 1.91 -7.74
N PHE A 30 7.96 1.34 -6.76
CA PHE A 30 7.57 1.48 -5.37
C PHE A 30 8.80 1.49 -4.45
N GLU A 31 8.68 2.23 -3.35
CA GLU A 31 9.66 2.31 -2.29
C GLU A 31 8.97 1.96 -0.97
N GLY A 32 9.55 1.04 -0.21
CA GLY A 32 8.99 0.56 1.06
C GLY A 32 9.96 0.77 2.21
N ASP A 33 9.46 1.36 3.30
CA ASP A 33 10.13 1.41 4.60
C ASP A 33 9.40 0.47 5.57
N GLU A 34 10.13 -0.54 6.07
CA GLU A 34 9.64 -1.52 7.03
C GLU A 34 10.65 -1.71 8.16
N ALA A 35 10.19 -1.56 9.40
CA ALA A 35 10.98 -1.83 10.60
C ALA A 35 10.13 -2.58 11.64
N LEU A 36 10.78 -3.36 12.50
CA LEU A 36 10.10 -4.05 13.60
C LEU A 36 9.44 -3.04 14.54
N SER A 37 8.20 -3.33 14.92
CA SER A 37 7.37 -2.47 15.79
C SER A 37 7.10 -1.07 15.24
N GLN A 38 7.28 -0.84 13.94
CA GLN A 38 6.89 0.41 13.27
C GLN A 38 5.91 0.12 12.13
N PRO A 39 4.89 0.98 11.94
CA PRO A 39 3.97 0.82 10.82
C PRO A 39 4.74 1.05 9.51
N PHE A 40 4.67 0.08 8.60
CA PHE A 40 5.30 0.20 7.29
C PHE A 40 4.76 1.40 6.50
N ARG A 41 5.56 1.88 5.54
CA ARG A 41 5.16 2.91 4.59
C ARG A 41 5.65 2.56 3.21
N TYR A 42 4.73 2.38 2.26
CA TYR A 42 5.05 2.21 0.85
C TYR A 42 4.63 3.42 0.04
N ARG A 43 5.55 4.04 -0.69
CA ARG A 43 5.25 4.99 -1.76
C ARG A 43 5.21 4.21 -3.07
N ILE A 44 4.08 4.26 -3.78
CA ILE A 44 3.86 3.50 -5.02
C ILE A 44 3.55 4.50 -6.12
N GLU A 45 4.37 4.50 -7.16
CA GLU A 45 4.19 5.28 -8.38
C GLU A 45 3.57 4.40 -9.45
N PHE A 46 2.53 4.90 -10.10
CA PHE A 46 1.78 4.15 -11.08
C PHE A 46 1.23 5.07 -12.17
N THR A 47 1.00 4.52 -13.36
CA THR A 47 0.32 5.21 -14.44
C THR A 47 -1.09 4.67 -14.63
N SER A 48 -1.96 5.51 -15.19
CA SER A 48 -3.29 5.10 -15.60
C SER A 48 -3.72 5.87 -16.83
N ALA A 49 -4.42 5.19 -17.74
CA ALA A 49 -5.13 5.81 -18.86
C ALA A 49 -6.31 6.69 -18.39
N ASP A 50 -6.77 6.51 -17.14
CA ASP A 50 -7.79 7.37 -16.56
C ASP A 50 -7.17 8.64 -15.95
N HIS A 51 -7.41 9.77 -16.62
CA HIS A 51 -6.98 11.10 -16.19
C HIS A 51 -7.87 11.71 -15.08
N ALA A 52 -9.04 11.12 -14.83
CA ALA A 52 -10.06 11.61 -13.92
C ALA A 52 -10.01 10.95 -12.53
N ILE A 53 -8.94 10.21 -12.19
CA ILE A 53 -8.75 9.66 -10.85
C ILE A 53 -8.66 10.81 -9.84
N SER A 54 -9.70 10.89 -9.01
CA SER A 54 -9.86 11.90 -7.96
C SER A 54 -9.21 11.44 -6.65
N LYS A 55 -8.88 12.40 -5.78
CA LYS A 55 -8.26 12.10 -4.49
C LYS A 55 -9.23 11.34 -3.58
N GLU A 56 -10.51 11.67 -3.68
CA GLU A 56 -11.61 11.13 -2.87
C GLU A 56 -11.89 9.66 -3.19
N MET A 57 -11.63 9.26 -4.45
CA MET A 57 -11.70 7.86 -4.87
C MET A 57 -10.58 7.00 -4.27
N MET A 58 -9.41 7.59 -4.01
CA MET A 58 -8.21 6.87 -3.58
C MET A 58 -7.98 6.94 -2.07
N LEU A 59 -8.07 8.13 -1.48
CA LEU A 59 -7.75 8.36 -0.07
C LEU A 59 -8.67 7.58 0.87
N MET A 60 -8.08 7.06 1.95
CA MET A 60 -8.75 6.29 3.00
C MET A 60 -9.44 5.01 2.50
N LYS A 61 -9.17 4.58 1.26
CA LYS A 61 -9.62 3.28 0.75
C LYS A 61 -8.61 2.19 1.13
N ALA A 62 -9.13 0.98 1.33
CA ALA A 62 -8.30 -0.20 1.45
C ALA A 62 -7.61 -0.47 0.11
N ALA A 63 -6.34 -0.79 0.15
CA ALA A 63 -5.55 -1.10 -1.04
C ALA A 63 -4.57 -2.25 -0.75
N SER A 64 -4.19 -2.95 -1.82
CA SER A 64 -3.22 -4.03 -1.75
C SER A 64 -2.20 -3.92 -2.87
N LEU A 65 -0.94 -4.05 -2.53
CA LEU A 65 0.17 -4.23 -3.46
C LEU A 65 0.58 -5.71 -3.47
N THR A 66 0.45 -6.35 -4.61
CA THR A 66 0.87 -7.74 -4.80
C THR A 66 2.21 -7.77 -5.51
N LEU A 67 3.24 -8.24 -4.82
CA LEU A 67 4.55 -8.51 -5.38
C LEU A 67 4.54 -9.89 -6.04
N GLN A 68 4.70 -9.94 -7.37
CA GLN A 68 4.83 -11.20 -8.10
C GLN A 68 6.31 -11.52 -8.34
N ALA A 69 6.67 -12.81 -8.30
CA ALA A 69 8.00 -13.26 -8.68
C ALA A 69 8.16 -13.27 -10.20
N PRO A 70 9.38 -13.11 -10.72
CA PRO A 70 9.70 -13.47 -12.09
C PRO A 70 9.31 -14.93 -12.34
N VAL A 71 8.77 -15.21 -13.52
CA VAL A 71 8.36 -16.56 -13.89
C VAL A 71 9.59 -17.47 -13.91
N ALA A 72 9.67 -18.42 -12.99
CA ALA A 72 10.68 -19.47 -13.08
C ALA A 72 10.30 -20.39 -14.26
N GLN A 73 11.04 -20.32 -15.36
CA GLN A 73 10.92 -21.28 -16.46
C GLN A 73 11.46 -22.64 -15.99
N GLY A 74 10.58 -23.43 -15.38
CA GLY A 74 10.80 -24.84 -15.06
C GLY A 74 9.62 -25.66 -15.56
N PHE A 75 9.89 -26.69 -16.37
CA PHE A 75 8.92 -27.72 -16.78
C PHE A 75 7.64 -27.25 -17.50
N GLY A 76 7.71 -26.19 -18.31
CA GLY A 76 6.60 -25.83 -19.23
C GLY A 76 5.34 -25.26 -18.58
N ILE A 77 5.39 -24.92 -17.28
CA ILE A 77 4.29 -24.30 -16.54
C ILE A 77 4.70 -22.88 -16.14
N ASN A 78 4.16 -21.86 -16.80
CA ASN A 78 4.36 -20.46 -16.42
C ASN A 78 3.45 -20.12 -15.22
N VAL A 79 3.87 -20.45 -14.00
CA VAL A 79 3.11 -20.05 -12.80
C VAL A 79 3.70 -18.76 -12.24
N GLN A 80 3.04 -17.63 -12.49
CA GLN A 80 3.28 -16.40 -11.73
C GLN A 80 2.72 -16.59 -10.32
N GLN A 81 3.60 -16.89 -9.36
CA GLN A 81 3.18 -17.01 -7.96
C GLN A 81 3.27 -15.64 -7.28
N PRO A 82 2.21 -15.20 -6.56
CA PRO A 82 2.30 -14.01 -5.73
C PRO A 82 3.27 -14.30 -4.58
N VAL A 83 4.37 -13.56 -4.53
CA VAL A 83 5.42 -13.70 -3.52
C VAL A 83 4.98 -13.09 -2.20
N ARG A 84 4.32 -11.93 -2.27
CA ARG A 84 3.88 -11.19 -1.08
C ARG A 84 2.70 -10.29 -1.43
N VAL A 85 1.70 -10.24 -0.56
CA VAL A 85 0.59 -9.28 -0.65
C VAL A 85 0.69 -8.33 0.54
N ILE A 86 0.90 -7.05 0.26
CA ILE A 86 0.96 -5.99 1.26
C ILE A 86 -0.41 -5.32 1.28
N GLN A 87 -1.14 -5.44 2.38
CA GLN A 87 -2.47 -4.87 2.54
C GLN A 87 -2.43 -3.66 3.47
N GLY A 88 -3.08 -2.58 3.07
CA GLY A 88 -3.12 -1.35 3.86
C GLY A 88 -4.25 -0.43 3.46
N VAL A 89 -4.11 0.83 3.85
CA VAL A 89 -5.00 1.93 3.49
C VAL A 89 -4.18 3.02 2.81
N VAL A 90 -4.76 3.64 1.80
CA VAL A 90 -4.15 4.78 1.10
C VAL A 90 -4.22 6.00 2.02
N THR A 91 -3.07 6.46 2.51
CA THR A 91 -2.96 7.59 3.43
C THR A 91 -2.53 8.89 2.76
N GLY A 92 -2.02 8.81 1.53
CA GLY A 92 -1.61 9.93 0.70
C GLY A 92 -1.80 9.61 -0.78
N PHE A 93 -2.10 10.64 -1.58
CA PHE A 93 -2.31 10.52 -3.02
C PHE A 93 -1.89 11.81 -3.71
N GLU A 94 -1.06 11.67 -4.73
CA GLU A 94 -0.43 12.75 -5.48
C GLU A 94 -0.59 12.47 -6.98
N ARG A 95 -0.85 13.53 -7.75
CA ARG A 95 -0.79 13.49 -9.22
C ARG A 95 0.51 14.16 -9.63
N LEU A 96 1.41 13.41 -10.25
CA LEU A 96 2.77 13.87 -10.56
C LEU A 96 2.80 14.60 -11.91
N SER A 97 2.33 13.94 -12.97
CA SER A 97 2.31 14.49 -14.33
C SER A 97 1.16 13.91 -15.13
N THR A 98 0.61 14.69 -16.04
CA THR A 98 -0.42 14.24 -16.98
C THR A 98 0.12 14.37 -18.39
N SER A 99 0.18 13.25 -19.11
CA SER A 99 0.48 13.18 -20.54
C SER A 99 -0.81 13.13 -21.36
N ARG A 100 -0.69 13.02 -22.68
CA ARG A 100 -1.86 12.91 -23.58
C ARG A 100 -2.60 11.57 -23.42
N ASP A 101 -1.85 10.51 -23.20
CA ASP A 101 -2.38 9.13 -23.20
C ASP A 101 -2.52 8.55 -21.78
N GLU A 102 -1.69 9.00 -20.83
CA GLU A 102 -1.68 8.50 -19.46
C GLU A 102 -1.37 9.59 -18.43
N THR A 103 -1.80 9.38 -17.19
CA THR A 103 -1.42 10.21 -16.03
C THR A 103 -0.60 9.42 -15.04
N HIS A 104 0.47 10.03 -14.54
CA HIS A 104 1.35 9.49 -13.51
C HIS A 104 0.86 9.95 -12.14
N TYR A 105 0.65 8.99 -11.26
CA TYR A 105 0.19 9.18 -9.90
C TYR A 105 1.18 8.54 -8.91
N ALA A 106 1.15 9.03 -7.68
CA ALA A 106 1.79 8.37 -6.56
C ALA A 106 0.79 8.22 -5.42
N LEU A 107 0.78 7.06 -4.78
CA LEU A 107 0.01 6.84 -3.55
C LEU A 107 0.91 6.36 -2.41
N THR A 108 0.51 6.65 -1.19
CA THR A 108 1.15 6.15 0.02
C THR A 108 0.26 5.10 0.66
N LEU A 109 0.77 3.88 0.78
CA LEU A 109 0.11 2.75 1.42
C LEU A 109 0.71 2.54 2.82
N GLN A 110 -0.15 2.51 3.84
CA GLN A 110 0.25 2.27 5.23
C GLN A 110 -0.73 1.30 5.92
N PRO A 111 -0.34 0.60 6.99
CA PRO A 111 -1.27 -0.23 7.73
C PRO A 111 -2.32 0.66 8.42
N ARG A 112 -3.49 0.09 8.71
CA ARG A 112 -4.56 0.83 9.42
C ARG A 112 -4.10 1.35 10.78
N LEU A 113 -3.15 0.67 11.41
CA LEU A 113 -2.50 1.09 12.65
C LEU A 113 -1.83 2.47 12.53
N ALA A 114 -1.30 2.85 11.36
CA ALA A 114 -0.68 4.16 11.15
C ALA A 114 -1.69 5.32 11.29
N LEU A 115 -2.99 5.05 11.09
CA LEU A 115 -4.04 6.04 11.24
C LEU A 115 -4.26 6.48 12.70
N LEU A 116 -3.83 5.66 13.68
CA LEU A 116 -3.89 6.03 15.10
C LEU A 116 -3.09 7.29 15.41
N ASN A 117 -1.99 7.52 14.68
CA ASN A 117 -1.16 8.72 14.85
C ASN A 117 -1.88 10.02 14.43
N ARG A 118 -3.05 9.92 13.79
CA ARG A 118 -3.87 11.08 13.39
C ARG A 118 -4.92 11.46 14.45
N SER A 119 -5.04 10.70 15.54
CA SER A 119 -5.98 10.97 16.63
C SER A 119 -5.25 11.01 17.97
N HIS A 120 -5.41 12.10 18.72
CA HIS A 120 -4.91 12.22 20.08
C HIS A 120 -6.08 12.36 21.06
N GLN A 121 -6.11 11.52 22.10
CA GLN A 121 -7.16 11.53 23.12
C GLN A 121 -6.58 11.23 24.49
N ASN A 122 -7.00 11.98 25.50
CA ASN A 122 -6.62 11.76 26.89
C ASN A 122 -7.63 10.79 27.54
N ALA A 123 -7.14 9.77 28.22
CA ALA A 123 -7.99 8.81 28.94
C ALA A 123 -7.28 8.28 30.19
N ILE A 124 -8.06 7.93 31.21
CA ILE A 124 -7.56 7.31 32.44
C ILE A 124 -7.92 5.81 32.40
N TYR A 125 -6.91 4.95 32.54
CA TYR A 125 -7.09 3.50 32.59
C TYR A 125 -6.79 3.02 34.01
N GLN A 126 -7.78 2.42 34.66
CA GLN A 126 -7.66 1.83 36.01
C GLN A 126 -7.84 0.32 35.90
N ASP A 127 -7.12 -0.42 36.76
CA ASP A 127 -7.18 -1.88 36.90
C ASP A 127 -7.02 -2.68 35.59
N GLN A 128 -6.26 -2.14 34.63
CA GLN A 128 -6.02 -2.75 33.31
C GLN A 128 -4.51 -2.89 33.05
N SER A 129 -4.12 -4.02 32.48
CA SER A 129 -2.74 -4.25 32.01
C SER A 129 -2.48 -3.54 30.67
N VAL A 130 -1.21 -3.31 30.34
CA VAL A 130 -0.81 -2.67 29.07
C VAL A 130 -1.41 -3.37 27.83
N PRO A 131 -1.36 -4.72 27.70
CA PRO A 131 -2.01 -5.41 26.57
C PRO A 131 -3.53 -5.19 26.51
N GLN A 132 -4.21 -5.17 27.66
CA GLN A 132 -5.65 -4.90 27.72
C GLN A 132 -5.98 -3.47 27.28
N ILE A 133 -5.16 -2.50 27.67
CA ILE A 133 -5.30 -1.09 27.23
C ILE A 133 -5.12 -0.99 25.72
N VAL A 134 -4.08 -1.63 25.17
CA VAL A 134 -3.82 -1.65 23.72
C VAL A 134 -4.98 -2.30 22.98
N GLU A 135 -5.45 -3.46 23.42
CA GLU A 135 -6.59 -4.14 22.82
C GLU A 135 -7.86 -3.28 22.85
N LYS A 136 -8.11 -2.61 23.99
CA LYS A 136 -9.24 -1.69 24.15
C LYS A 136 -9.17 -0.53 23.15
N ILE A 137 -7.99 0.10 23.00
CA ILE A 137 -7.79 1.20 22.03
C ILE A 137 -8.02 0.70 20.60
N LEU A 138 -7.43 -0.45 20.23
CA LEU A 138 -7.51 -0.97 18.87
C LEU A 138 -8.93 -1.40 18.49
N ARG A 139 -9.63 -2.11 19.39
CA ARG A 139 -10.97 -2.65 19.13
C ARG A 139 -12.07 -1.62 19.28
N GLU A 140 -12.12 -0.90 20.41
CA GLU A 140 -13.25 -0.04 20.73
C GLU A 140 -13.20 1.28 19.95
N ARG A 141 -12.00 1.85 19.74
CA ARG A 141 -11.88 3.19 19.14
C ARG A 141 -11.68 3.18 17.65
N HIS A 142 -11.01 2.17 17.11
CA HIS A 142 -10.63 2.12 15.69
C HIS A 142 -11.23 0.93 14.93
N GLY A 143 -12.05 0.11 15.61
CA GLY A 143 -12.74 -1.01 15.00
C GLY A 143 -11.81 -2.06 14.38
N LEU A 144 -10.54 -2.08 14.83
CA LEU A 144 -9.54 -3.04 14.34
C LEU A 144 -9.85 -4.41 14.94
N ARG A 145 -9.89 -5.42 14.09
CA ARG A 145 -10.08 -6.82 14.50
C ARG A 145 -8.70 -7.37 14.90
N GLY A 146 -8.66 -8.42 15.72
CA GLY A 146 -7.38 -9.03 16.16
C GLY A 146 -6.40 -9.35 15.03
N GLN A 147 -6.92 -9.71 13.86
CA GLN A 147 -6.14 -10.02 12.65
C GLN A 147 -5.42 -8.79 12.06
N ASP A 148 -5.88 -7.57 12.37
CA ASP A 148 -5.32 -6.33 11.84
C ASP A 148 -4.05 -5.86 12.60
N PHE A 149 -3.71 -6.51 13.73
CA PHE A 149 -2.56 -6.15 14.56
C PHE A 149 -1.79 -7.35 15.17
N CYS A 150 -2.21 -8.58 14.92
CA CYS A 150 -1.37 -9.75 15.20
C CYS A 150 -0.24 -9.83 14.17
N SER A 151 1.00 -9.52 14.59
CA SER A 151 2.20 -9.86 13.83
C SER A 151 2.35 -11.39 13.81
N ARG A 152 2.25 -12.00 12.63
CA ARG A 152 2.64 -13.39 12.42
C ARG A 152 4.14 -13.50 12.20
#